data_AF-A0A7Y3EH49-F1
#
_entry.id   AF-A0A7Y3EH49-F1
#
_cell.length_a   1.000
_cell.length_b   1.000
_cell.length_c   1.000
_cell.angle_alpha   90.00
_cell.angle_beta   90.00
_cell.angle_gamma   90.00
#
_symmetry.space_group_name_H-M   'P 1'
#
loop_
_entity.id
_entity.type
_entity.pdbx_description
1 polymer ?
#
loop_
_entity_poly.entity_id
_entity_poly.type
_entity_poly.pdbx_seq_one_letter_code
_entity_poly.pdbx_strand_id
1 'polypeptide(L)'
;MNLTLKIWRQKNAKDKGRMVDYPISDVSPDMSFLEMLDVLNTQLINKGEEPVAFDHDCREGICGTCSLYINGEAHGPDRAITTCQLHMRKFKDGDTIYIEPWRAKAFPVIKDLVVDRSAFERIQHAGGFISVNTSGNTQDANALPISKHAADEAMDAAACIGCGACVATCKNSSAMLFVGAKVSQFALLPQGRVEATERVMNMVKQMDA
;
A
#
# COMPACT_ATOMS: atom_id res chain seq x y z
N MET A 1 15.74 -22.09 6.76
CA MET A 1 15.65 -22.33 5.30
C MET A 1 16.67 -21.45 4.60
N ASN A 2 17.24 -21.95 3.51
CA ASN A 2 18.17 -21.27 2.65
C ASN A 2 17.42 -20.77 1.41
N LEU A 3 17.58 -19.50 1.06
CA LEU A 3 16.84 -18.86 -0.02
C LEU A 3 17.79 -18.03 -0.88
N THR A 4 17.39 -17.77 -2.12
CA THR A 4 18.01 -16.75 -2.96
C THR A 4 17.03 -15.60 -3.18
N LEU A 5 17.36 -14.42 -2.67
CA LEU A 5 16.54 -13.23 -2.87
C LEU A 5 17.04 -12.48 -4.10
N LYS A 6 16.17 -12.23 -5.06
CA LYS A 6 16.44 -11.36 -6.21
C LYS A 6 15.73 -10.04 -5.96
N ILE A 7 16.48 -9.04 -5.54
CA ILE A 7 15.92 -7.77 -5.06
C ILE A 7 16.21 -6.66 -6.06
N TRP A 8 15.18 -5.89 -6.40
CA TRP A 8 15.35 -4.67 -7.19
C TRP A 8 16.16 -3.64 -6.39
N ARG A 9 17.32 -3.25 -6.94
CA ARG A 9 18.17 -2.18 -6.40
C ARG A 9 18.15 -0.98 -7.34
N GLN A 10 17.91 0.19 -6.79
CA GLN A 10 17.87 1.46 -7.53
C GLN A 10 18.24 2.60 -6.60
N LYS A 11 19.33 3.30 -6.90
CA LYS A 11 19.87 4.34 -6.00
C LYS A 11 18.93 5.54 -5.83
N ASN A 12 18.23 5.96 -6.89
CA ASN A 12 17.18 6.97 -6.84
C ASN A 12 16.27 6.92 -8.09
N ALA A 13 15.23 7.76 -8.12
CA ALA A 13 14.27 7.87 -9.22
C ALA A 13 14.86 8.13 -10.62
N LYS A 14 16.08 8.66 -10.73
CA LYS A 14 16.74 8.97 -12.02
C LYS A 14 17.68 7.86 -12.50
N ASP A 15 18.08 6.97 -11.61
CA ASP A 15 19.01 5.89 -11.92
C ASP A 15 18.27 4.66 -12.48
N LYS A 16 18.92 3.93 -13.38
CA LYS A 16 18.40 2.64 -13.86
C LYS A 16 18.54 1.61 -12.74
N GLY A 17 17.42 1.02 -12.33
CA GLY A 17 17.44 -0.10 -11.40
C GLY A 17 17.85 -1.43 -12.05
N ARG A 18 18.19 -2.40 -11.21
CA ARG A 18 18.57 -3.76 -11.61
C ARG A 18 18.20 -4.76 -10.52
N MET A 19 18.00 -6.01 -10.90
CA MET A 19 17.90 -7.10 -9.92
C MET A 19 19.30 -7.47 -9.42
N VAL A 20 19.42 -7.68 -8.11
CA VAL A 20 20.64 -8.13 -7.44
C VAL A 20 20.32 -9.35 -6.59
N ASP A 21 21.23 -10.32 -6.64
CA ASP A 21 21.05 -11.62 -5.98
C ASP A 21 21.69 -11.60 -4.58
N TYR A 22 20.93 -12.05 -3.59
CA TYR A 22 21.36 -12.18 -2.20
C TYR A 22 21.05 -13.60 -1.71
N PRO A 23 22.05 -14.47 -1.56
CA PRO A 23 21.86 -15.71 -0.83
C PRO A 23 21.67 -15.40 0.66
N ILE A 24 20.65 -15.99 1.28
CA ILE A 24 20.40 -15.89 2.71
C ILE A 24 20.18 -17.28 3.29
N SER A 25 20.86 -17.58 4.39
CA SER A 25 20.76 -18.86 5.10
C SER A 25 20.01 -18.71 6.42
N ASP A 26 19.60 -19.86 6.98
CA ASP A 26 19.08 -19.96 8.35
C ASP A 26 17.82 -19.12 8.63
N VAL A 27 17.05 -18.80 7.59
CA VAL A 27 15.77 -18.09 7.73
C VAL A 27 14.77 -18.98 8.45
N SER A 28 14.21 -18.52 9.58
CA SER A 28 13.18 -19.28 10.28
C SER A 28 11.85 -19.22 9.51
N PRO A 29 11.10 -20.33 9.35
CA PRO A 29 9.75 -20.31 8.78
C PRO A 29 8.76 -19.40 9.54
N ASP A 30 9.02 -19.14 10.81
CA ASP A 30 8.18 -18.30 11.66
C ASP A 30 8.47 -16.80 11.53
N MET A 31 9.57 -16.42 10.87
CA MET A 31 9.83 -15.04 10.53
C MET A 31 8.75 -14.52 9.57
N SER A 32 8.36 -13.28 9.77
CA SER A 32 7.72 -12.47 8.74
C SER A 32 8.70 -12.16 7.61
N PHE A 33 8.16 -11.76 6.47
CA PHE A 33 8.94 -11.40 5.30
C PHE A 33 9.83 -10.17 5.56
N LEU A 34 9.34 -9.21 6.35
CA LEU A 34 10.11 -8.03 6.71
C LEU A 34 11.25 -8.34 7.69
N GLU A 35 11.04 -9.23 8.66
CA GLU A 35 12.12 -9.68 9.55
C GLU A 35 13.23 -10.39 8.76
N MET A 36 12.89 -11.17 7.73
CA MET A 36 13.87 -11.76 6.83
C MET A 36 14.68 -10.67 6.09
N LEU A 37 14.05 -9.58 5.64
CA LEU A 37 14.74 -8.43 5.05
C LEU A 37 15.59 -7.65 6.08
N ASP A 38 15.16 -7.57 7.34
CA ASP A 38 15.95 -6.96 8.42
C ASP A 38 17.22 -7.75 8.70
N VAL A 39 17.14 -9.09 8.68
CA VAL A 39 18.31 -9.99 8.80
C VAL A 39 19.26 -9.76 7.64
N LEU A 40 18.76 -9.70 6.39
CA LEU A 40 19.57 -9.37 5.23
C LEU A 40 20.27 -8.01 5.41
N ASN A 41 19.53 -6.98 5.80
CA ASN A 41 20.08 -5.64 5.99
C ASN A 41 21.16 -5.61 7.07
N THR A 42 20.98 -6.36 8.16
CA THR A 42 22.02 -6.50 9.19
C THR A 42 23.29 -7.14 8.64
N GLN A 43 23.16 -8.18 7.80
CA GLN A 43 24.30 -8.81 7.14
C GLN A 43 25.03 -7.85 6.19
N LEU A 44 24.29 -7.04 5.41
CA LEU A 44 24.86 -6.04 4.51
C LEU A 44 25.61 -4.96 5.29
N ILE A 45 25.00 -4.43 6.35
CA ILE A 45 25.61 -3.40 7.20
C ILE A 45 26.92 -3.92 7.82
N ASN A 46 26.94 -5.16 8.33
CA ASN A 46 28.15 -5.76 8.91
C ASN A 46 29.27 -5.96 7.89
N LYS A 47 28.97 -6.06 6.59
CA LYS A 47 29.94 -6.11 5.49
C LYS A 47 30.37 -4.71 5.01
N GLY A 48 29.80 -3.64 5.57
CA GLY A 48 30.01 -2.27 5.09
C GLY A 48 29.27 -1.97 3.78
N GLU A 49 28.26 -2.77 3.43
CA GLU A 49 27.43 -2.58 2.24
C GLU A 49 26.17 -1.77 2.57
N GLU A 50 25.59 -1.14 1.55
CA GLU A 50 24.38 -0.33 1.70
C GLU A 50 23.13 -1.23 1.83
N PRO A 51 22.35 -1.12 2.93
CA PRO A 51 21.15 -1.90 3.13
C PRO A 51 20.12 -1.63 2.02
N VAL A 52 19.27 -2.62 1.77
CA VAL A 52 18.13 -2.48 0.87
C VAL A 52 17.11 -1.55 1.54
N ALA A 53 16.73 -0.47 0.84
CA ALA A 53 15.66 0.40 1.30
C ALA A 53 14.27 -0.21 1.00
N PHE A 54 13.43 -0.31 2.02
CA PHE A 54 12.02 -0.69 1.92
C PHE A 54 11.21 0.00 3.02
N ASP A 55 9.97 0.40 2.71
CA ASP A 55 9.12 1.06 3.69
C ASP A 55 8.38 0.07 4.57
N HIS A 56 8.30 0.40 5.85
CA HIS A 56 7.48 -0.30 6.84
C HIS A 56 7.20 0.63 8.02
N ASP A 57 6.12 0.35 8.75
CA ASP A 57 5.75 1.09 9.95
C ASP A 57 5.07 0.16 10.95
N CYS A 58 3.73 0.02 10.90
CA CYS A 58 2.97 -0.72 11.93
C CYS A 58 3.28 -2.22 12.07
N ARG A 59 3.82 -2.88 11.02
CA ARG A 59 4.11 -4.33 10.96
C ARG A 59 2.96 -5.30 11.29
N GLU A 60 1.72 -4.81 11.36
CA GLU A 60 0.54 -5.61 11.73
C GLU A 60 -0.58 -5.60 10.68
N GLY A 61 -0.34 -5.03 9.50
CA GLY A 61 -1.26 -5.11 8.36
C GLY A 61 -2.22 -3.94 8.18
N ILE A 62 -1.99 -2.80 8.85
CA ILE A 62 -2.97 -1.71 8.95
C ILE A 62 -2.53 -0.42 8.25
N CYS A 63 -1.27 -0.01 8.32
CA CYS A 63 -0.82 1.27 7.71
C CYS A 63 -0.75 1.23 6.17
N GLY A 64 -0.67 0.03 5.58
CA GLY A 64 -0.54 -0.17 4.14
C GLY A 64 0.84 0.18 3.55
N THR A 65 1.85 0.53 4.35
CA THR A 65 3.14 1.06 3.89
C THR A 65 4.05 0.03 3.19
N CYS A 66 4.01 -1.25 3.59
CA CYS A 66 4.93 -2.31 3.12
C CYS A 66 4.68 -2.75 1.67
N SER A 67 5.07 -1.88 0.73
CA SER A 67 4.64 -1.84 -0.66
C SER A 67 5.46 -2.74 -1.59
N LEU A 68 5.47 -4.07 -1.35
CA LEU A 68 6.34 -5.01 -2.07
C LEU A 68 5.59 -5.96 -3.02
N TYR A 69 6.08 -6.05 -4.26
CA TYR A 69 5.63 -7.00 -5.28
C TYR A 69 6.54 -8.22 -5.26
N ILE A 70 6.02 -9.34 -4.77
CA ILE A 70 6.82 -10.53 -4.44
C ILE A 70 6.38 -11.67 -5.35
N ASN A 71 7.33 -12.25 -6.09
CA ASN A 71 7.09 -13.31 -7.07
C ASN A 71 5.97 -12.99 -8.08
N GLY A 72 5.85 -11.72 -8.45
CA GLY A 72 4.84 -11.29 -9.41
C GLY A 72 3.46 -11.03 -8.81
N GLU A 73 3.32 -11.03 -7.49
CA GLU A 73 2.06 -10.77 -6.77
C GLU A 73 2.22 -9.63 -5.76
N ALA A 74 1.24 -8.71 -5.69
CA ALA A 74 1.24 -7.66 -4.68
C ALA A 74 1.08 -8.26 -3.28
N HIS A 75 1.98 -7.89 -2.36
CA HIS A 75 2.11 -8.48 -1.02
C HIS A 75 2.50 -9.96 -0.96
N GLY A 76 2.78 -10.60 -2.11
CA GLY A 76 3.22 -11.99 -2.20
C GLY A 76 2.09 -13.01 -2.31
N PRO A 77 2.42 -14.31 -2.15
CA PRO A 77 1.55 -15.42 -2.56
C PRO A 77 0.39 -15.73 -1.61
N ASP A 78 0.40 -15.18 -0.39
CA ASP A 78 -0.69 -15.39 0.57
C ASP A 78 -1.87 -14.45 0.29
N ARG A 79 -3.02 -14.71 0.91
CA ARG A 79 -4.27 -13.98 0.59
C ARG A 79 -4.80 -13.18 1.77
N ALA A 80 -5.40 -12.03 1.46
CA ALA A 80 -5.99 -11.10 2.43
C ALA A 80 -5.02 -10.59 3.51
N ILE A 81 -3.76 -10.37 3.12
CA ILE A 81 -2.70 -9.87 4.00
C ILE A 81 -1.90 -8.75 3.32
N THR A 82 -1.07 -8.06 4.10
CA THR A 82 0.00 -7.22 3.58
C THR A 82 1.36 -7.93 3.72
N THR A 83 2.41 -7.37 3.10
CA THR A 83 3.75 -7.98 3.14
C THR A 83 4.29 -8.20 4.55
N CYS A 84 3.99 -7.31 5.51
CA CYS A 84 4.45 -7.50 6.89
C CYS A 84 3.81 -8.71 7.60
N GLN A 85 2.66 -9.17 7.12
CA GLN A 85 2.00 -10.38 7.62
C GLN A 85 2.34 -11.62 6.80
N LEU A 86 3.10 -11.49 5.71
CA LEU A 86 3.58 -12.62 4.94
C LEU A 86 4.67 -13.32 5.76
N HIS A 87 4.53 -14.62 5.97
CA HIS A 87 5.51 -15.40 6.73
C HIS A 87 6.32 -16.31 5.82
N MET A 88 7.57 -16.57 6.23
CA MET A 88 8.52 -17.34 5.43
C MET A 88 8.09 -18.80 5.23
N ARG A 89 7.24 -19.36 6.11
CA ARG A 89 6.58 -20.67 5.93
C ARG A 89 5.71 -20.80 4.66
N LYS A 90 5.45 -19.70 3.93
CA LYS A 90 4.77 -19.72 2.62
C LYS A 90 5.73 -20.07 1.46
N PHE A 91 7.03 -20.11 1.72
CA PHE A 91 8.09 -20.46 0.77
C PHE A 91 8.75 -21.79 1.17
N LYS A 92 9.52 -22.37 0.24
CA LYS A 92 10.24 -23.63 0.42
C LYS A 92 11.74 -23.38 0.52
N ASP A 93 12.43 -24.30 1.21
CA ASP A 93 13.89 -24.31 1.22
C ASP A 93 14.45 -24.44 -0.20
N GLY A 94 15.44 -23.62 -0.53
CA GLY A 94 16.02 -23.52 -1.87
C GLY A 94 15.29 -22.58 -2.84
N ASP A 95 14.16 -21.98 -2.45
CA ASP A 95 13.41 -21.09 -3.33
C ASP A 95 14.21 -19.84 -3.72
N THR A 96 13.93 -19.36 -4.93
CA THR A 96 14.33 -18.02 -5.39
C THR A 96 13.14 -17.08 -5.30
N ILE A 97 13.27 -16.00 -4.54
CA ILE A 97 12.20 -15.02 -4.30
C ILE A 97 12.55 -13.71 -5.01
N TYR A 98 11.70 -13.27 -5.92
CA TYR A 98 11.80 -11.98 -6.60
C TYR A 98 11.08 -10.92 -5.80
N ILE A 99 11.76 -9.81 -5.49
CA ILE A 99 11.27 -8.72 -4.65
C ILE A 99 11.44 -7.41 -5.39
N GLU A 100 10.33 -6.73 -5.64
CA GLU A 100 10.27 -5.53 -6.46
C GLU A 100 9.40 -4.45 -5.80
N PRO A 101 9.62 -3.17 -6.13
CA PRO A 101 8.69 -2.11 -5.74
C PRO A 101 7.35 -2.27 -6.47
N TRP A 102 6.36 -1.45 -6.10
CA TRP A 102 5.17 -1.28 -6.91
C TRP A 102 5.50 -0.91 -8.37
N ARG A 103 4.95 -1.70 -9.29
CA ARG A 103 5.12 -1.51 -10.74
C ARG A 103 3.97 -0.67 -11.30
N ALA A 104 3.90 0.60 -10.92
CA ALA A 104 2.93 1.56 -11.45
C ALA A 104 3.54 2.95 -11.60
N LYS A 105 3.23 3.66 -12.70
CA LYS A 105 3.72 5.04 -12.90
C LYS A 105 3.27 5.99 -11.80
N ALA A 106 2.10 5.73 -11.21
CA ALA A 106 1.57 6.50 -10.08
C ALA A 106 2.38 6.32 -8.79
N PHE A 107 3.25 5.29 -8.72
CA PHE A 107 4.12 4.99 -7.58
C PHE A 107 5.59 4.96 -8.02
N PRO A 108 6.17 6.11 -8.39
CA PRO A 108 7.55 6.15 -8.84
C PRO A 108 8.50 5.71 -7.72
N VAL A 109 9.53 4.95 -8.08
CA VAL A 109 10.55 4.48 -7.14
C VAL A 109 11.35 5.65 -6.61
N ILE A 110 11.41 5.78 -5.28
CA ILE A 110 12.30 6.74 -4.59
C ILE A 110 13.69 6.13 -4.47
N LYS A 111 13.80 4.91 -3.93
CA LYS A 111 15.05 4.15 -3.78
C LYS A 111 14.75 2.68 -3.51
N ASP A 112 15.44 1.78 -4.19
CA ASP A 112 15.27 0.32 -4.09
C ASP A 112 13.78 -0.07 -4.15
N LEU A 113 13.17 -0.44 -3.02
CA LEU A 113 11.79 -0.90 -2.92
C LEU A 113 10.82 0.20 -2.40
N VAL A 114 11.34 1.37 -2.03
CA VAL A 114 10.58 2.55 -1.56
C VAL A 114 9.95 3.26 -2.76
N VAL A 115 8.67 3.59 -2.66
CA VAL A 115 7.91 4.28 -3.72
C VAL A 115 7.19 5.51 -3.19
N ASP A 116 7.03 6.53 -4.02
CA ASP A 116 6.22 7.70 -3.68
C ASP A 116 4.74 7.38 -3.87
N ARG A 117 3.94 7.53 -2.81
CA ARG A 117 2.49 7.30 -2.82
C ARG A 117 1.67 8.58 -2.72
N SER A 118 2.30 9.75 -2.79
CA SER A 118 1.66 11.05 -2.66
C SER A 118 0.51 11.29 -3.66
N ALA A 119 0.45 10.52 -4.75
CA ALA A 119 -0.68 10.53 -5.68
C ALA A 119 -2.03 10.24 -4.98
N PHE A 120 -2.05 9.33 -4.01
CA PHE A 120 -3.27 9.03 -3.25
C PHE A 120 -3.67 10.18 -2.32
N GLU A 121 -2.69 10.84 -1.69
CA GLU A 121 -2.93 12.02 -0.86
C GLU A 121 -3.52 13.17 -1.68
N ARG A 122 -2.99 13.41 -2.89
CA ARG A 122 -3.55 14.42 -3.81
C ARG A 122 -5.02 14.15 -4.13
N ILE A 123 -5.38 12.89 -4.40
CA ILE A 123 -6.76 12.47 -4.63
C ILE A 123 -7.63 12.70 -3.38
N GLN A 124 -7.13 12.35 -2.18
CA GLN A 124 -7.86 12.59 -0.93
C GLN A 124 -8.08 14.09 -0.70
N HIS A 125 -7.08 14.93 -0.93
CA HIS A 125 -7.21 16.38 -0.79
C HIS A 125 -8.16 17.02 -1.82
N ALA A 126 -8.38 16.38 -2.98
CA ALA A 126 -9.29 16.89 -4.00
C ALA A 126 -10.78 16.62 -3.69
N GLY A 127 -11.09 15.62 -2.86
CA GLY A 127 -12.48 15.26 -2.53
C GLY A 127 -12.67 13.97 -1.73
N GLY A 128 -11.64 13.44 -1.09
CA GLY A 128 -11.73 12.31 -0.17
C GLY A 128 -12.21 12.70 1.23
N PHE A 129 -13.15 13.64 1.34
CA PHE A 129 -13.68 14.11 2.63
C PHE A 129 -15.10 14.66 2.46
N ILE A 130 -15.82 14.86 3.56
CA ILE A 130 -17.11 15.55 3.58
C ILE A 130 -16.93 16.91 4.26
N SER A 131 -17.35 17.98 3.59
CA SER A 131 -17.34 19.33 4.13
C SER A 131 -18.48 19.50 5.13
N VAL A 132 -18.15 19.87 6.35
CA VAL A 132 -19.12 20.17 7.40
C VAL A 132 -18.77 21.51 8.03
N ASN A 133 -19.77 22.37 8.22
CA ASN A 133 -19.58 23.60 8.97
C ASN A 133 -19.41 23.27 10.47
N THR A 134 -18.20 23.47 11.00
CA THR A 134 -17.85 23.20 12.39
C THR A 134 -17.85 24.46 13.26
N SER A 135 -18.24 25.63 12.74
CA SER A 135 -18.20 26.92 13.45
C SER A 135 -19.29 27.05 14.53
N GLY A 136 -19.17 26.26 15.60
CA GLY A 136 -20.03 26.32 16.79
C GLY A 136 -21.38 25.63 16.67
N ASN A 137 -21.70 25.04 15.51
CA ASN A 137 -22.96 24.35 15.23
C ASN A 137 -22.75 22.88 14.85
N THR A 138 -21.77 22.20 15.46
CA THR A 138 -21.57 20.76 15.26
C THR A 138 -22.82 20.01 15.69
N GLN A 139 -23.41 19.25 14.78
CA GLN A 139 -24.59 18.43 15.08
C GLN A 139 -24.20 17.21 15.92
N ASP A 140 -25.07 16.81 16.84
CA ASP A 140 -24.95 15.54 17.55
C ASP A 140 -25.02 14.38 16.52
N ALA A 141 -24.09 13.43 16.62
CA ALA A 141 -24.03 12.30 15.68
C ALA A 141 -25.32 11.45 15.71
N ASN A 142 -26.03 11.40 16.84
CA ASN A 142 -27.30 10.69 16.98
C ASN A 142 -28.48 11.45 16.34
N ALA A 143 -28.32 12.74 16.02
CA ALA A 143 -29.36 13.54 15.38
C ALA A 143 -29.51 13.22 13.88
N LEU A 144 -28.53 12.55 13.28
CA LEU A 144 -28.54 12.12 11.88
C LEU A 144 -28.59 10.59 11.80
N PRO A 145 -29.78 9.96 11.79
CA PRO A 145 -29.89 8.52 11.71
C PRO A 145 -29.31 8.01 10.38
N ILE A 146 -28.44 7.01 10.48
CA ILE A 146 -27.86 6.30 9.33
C ILE A 146 -28.34 4.85 9.44
N SER A 147 -28.88 4.30 8.35
CA SER A 147 -29.25 2.89 8.32
C SER A 147 -28.01 2.02 8.54
N LYS A 148 -28.15 0.93 9.30
CA LYS A 148 -27.04 -0.02 9.55
C LYS A 148 -26.37 -0.49 8.25
N HIS A 149 -27.17 -0.79 7.22
CA HIS A 149 -26.66 -1.20 5.91
C HIS A 149 -25.72 -0.16 5.28
N ALA A 150 -26.15 1.10 5.19
CA ALA A 150 -25.32 2.18 4.65
C ALA A 150 -24.05 2.43 5.49
N ALA A 151 -24.15 2.30 6.82
CA ALA A 151 -22.98 2.43 7.70
C ALA A 151 -21.97 1.29 7.48
N ASP A 152 -22.44 0.06 7.31
CA ASP A 152 -21.59 -1.11 7.06
C ASP A 152 -20.92 -1.04 5.70
N GLU A 153 -21.67 -0.75 4.63
CA GLU A 153 -21.09 -0.61 3.29
C GLU A 153 -20.09 0.57 3.21
N ALA A 154 -20.37 1.67 3.92
CA ALA A 154 -19.43 2.78 4.03
C ALA A 154 -18.15 2.37 4.78
N MET A 155 -18.29 1.57 5.85
CA MET A 155 -17.17 1.06 6.63
C MET A 155 -16.34 0.03 5.84
N ASP A 156 -16.97 -0.86 5.07
CA ASP A 156 -16.29 -1.81 4.19
C ASP A 156 -15.41 -1.09 3.17
N ALA A 157 -15.91 0.02 2.62
CA ALA A 157 -15.11 0.90 1.77
C ALA A 157 -14.02 1.68 2.55
N ALA A 158 -14.34 2.11 3.78
CA ALA A 158 -13.41 2.81 4.66
C ALA A 158 -12.22 1.94 5.12
N ALA A 159 -12.40 0.62 5.16
CA ALA A 159 -11.34 -0.35 5.47
C ALA A 159 -10.17 -0.31 4.46
N CYS A 160 -10.30 0.40 3.34
CA CYS A 160 -9.19 0.68 2.44
C CYS A 160 -8.09 1.50 3.13
N ILE A 161 -6.99 0.81 3.45
CA ILE A 161 -5.77 1.37 4.06
C ILE A 161 -4.82 2.08 3.08
N GLY A 162 -5.23 2.25 1.81
CA GLY A 162 -4.42 2.94 0.81
C GLY A 162 -3.09 2.25 0.47
N CYS A 163 -2.98 0.92 0.60
CA CYS A 163 -1.70 0.20 0.37
C CYS A 163 -1.19 0.27 -1.09
N GLY A 164 -2.06 0.56 -2.05
CA GLY A 164 -1.71 0.67 -3.47
C GLY A 164 -1.67 -0.67 -4.22
N ALA A 165 -1.87 -1.82 -3.55
CA ALA A 165 -1.82 -3.14 -4.18
C ALA A 165 -2.80 -3.29 -5.37
N CYS A 166 -4.00 -2.71 -5.26
CA CYS A 166 -5.00 -2.74 -6.34
C CYS A 166 -4.48 -2.05 -7.62
N VAL A 167 -3.79 -0.93 -7.47
CA VAL A 167 -3.19 -0.18 -8.59
C VAL A 167 -1.95 -0.89 -9.11
N ALA A 168 -1.10 -1.44 -8.23
CA ALA A 168 0.11 -2.15 -8.61
C ALA A 168 -0.17 -3.46 -9.38
N THR A 169 -1.28 -4.14 -9.07
CA THR A 169 -1.69 -5.38 -9.74
C THR A 169 -2.53 -5.14 -11.00
N CYS A 170 -3.17 -3.96 -11.10
CA CYS A 170 -3.96 -3.60 -12.28
C CYS A 170 -3.05 -3.47 -13.50
N LYS A 171 -3.34 -4.21 -14.58
CA LYS A 171 -2.57 -4.14 -15.83
C LYS A 171 -2.53 -2.73 -16.44
N ASN A 172 -3.56 -1.93 -16.19
CA ASN A 172 -3.65 -0.54 -16.62
C ASN A 172 -3.10 0.45 -15.58
N SER A 173 -2.67 -0.05 -14.42
CA SER A 173 -2.29 0.75 -13.25
C SER A 173 -3.32 1.83 -12.90
N SER A 174 -4.61 1.52 -13.03
CA SER A 174 -5.67 2.49 -12.86
C SER A 174 -5.88 2.83 -11.38
N ALA A 175 -5.71 4.10 -11.04
CA ALA A 175 -6.03 4.63 -9.72
C ALA A 175 -7.54 4.66 -9.42
N MET A 176 -8.39 4.35 -10.41
CA MET A 176 -9.86 4.30 -10.23
C MET A 176 -10.28 3.28 -9.17
N LEU A 177 -9.48 2.23 -8.94
CA LEU A 177 -9.74 1.25 -7.88
C LEU A 177 -9.64 1.87 -6.48
N PHE A 178 -8.73 2.83 -6.28
CA PHE A 178 -8.62 3.60 -5.04
C PHE A 178 -9.70 4.68 -4.97
N VAL A 179 -9.88 5.44 -6.05
CA VAL A 179 -10.91 6.50 -6.13
C VAL A 179 -12.29 5.92 -5.84
N GLY A 180 -12.67 4.82 -6.47
CA GLY A 180 -13.97 4.18 -6.29
C GLY A 180 -14.24 3.78 -4.85
N ALA A 181 -13.27 3.17 -4.17
CA ALA A 181 -13.40 2.84 -2.75
C ALA A 181 -13.66 4.10 -1.89
N LYS A 182 -12.92 5.18 -2.14
CA LYS A 182 -13.07 6.43 -1.38
C LYS A 182 -14.33 7.19 -1.74
N VAL A 183 -14.82 7.09 -2.98
CA VAL A 183 -16.14 7.60 -3.36
C VAL A 183 -17.24 6.85 -2.60
N SER A 184 -17.22 5.52 -2.59
CA SER A 184 -18.19 4.69 -1.86
C SER A 184 -18.19 4.95 -0.36
N GLN A 185 -17.01 5.11 0.24
CA GLN A 185 -16.85 5.45 1.67
C GLN A 185 -17.68 6.68 2.07
N PHE A 186 -17.73 7.72 1.23
CA PHE A 186 -18.39 8.98 1.57
C PHE A 186 -19.77 9.16 0.93
N ALA A 187 -20.07 8.52 -0.20
CA ALA A 187 -21.32 8.71 -0.94
C ALA A 187 -22.53 8.06 -0.23
N LEU A 188 -22.29 7.07 0.62
CA LEU A 188 -23.33 6.37 1.37
C LEU A 188 -23.80 7.15 2.61
N LEU A 189 -23.02 8.14 3.04
CA LEU A 189 -23.30 8.95 4.22
C LEU A 189 -24.16 10.19 3.85
N PRO A 190 -25.19 10.54 4.63
CA PRO A 190 -26.09 11.65 4.30
C PRO A 190 -25.41 13.02 4.27
N GLN A 191 -24.35 13.21 5.06
CA GLN A 191 -23.66 14.50 5.24
C GLN A 191 -23.03 15.02 3.94
N GLY A 192 -22.57 14.14 3.06
CA GLY A 192 -21.87 14.50 1.82
C GLY A 192 -22.74 14.62 0.59
N ARG A 193 -24.07 14.49 0.70
CA ARG A 193 -24.98 14.36 -0.46
C ARG A 193 -25.00 15.59 -1.37
N VAL A 194 -24.95 16.80 -0.80
CA VAL A 194 -25.07 18.06 -1.56
C VAL A 194 -23.84 18.27 -2.46
N GLU A 195 -22.65 18.01 -1.94
CA GLU A 195 -21.37 18.19 -2.65
C GLU A 195 -20.89 16.94 -3.39
N ALA A 196 -21.62 15.82 -3.30
CA ALA A 196 -21.16 14.51 -3.77
C ALA A 196 -20.65 14.53 -5.22
N THR A 197 -21.41 15.15 -6.14
CA THR A 197 -21.03 15.21 -7.55
C THR A 197 -19.75 16.01 -7.77
N GLU A 198 -19.67 17.21 -7.19
CA GLU A 198 -18.50 18.08 -7.32
C GLU A 198 -17.25 17.41 -6.74
N ARG A 199 -17.39 16.85 -5.54
CA ARG A 199 -16.34 16.09 -4.84
C ARG A 199 -15.79 14.94 -5.69
N VAL A 200 -16.68 14.10 -6.22
CA VAL A 200 -16.29 12.97 -7.09
C VAL A 200 -15.61 13.46 -8.36
N MET A 201 -16.15 14.50 -9.00
CA MET A 201 -15.55 15.07 -10.22
C MET A 201 -14.16 15.64 -9.94
N ASN A 202 -13.93 16.26 -8.78
CA ASN A 202 -12.60 16.75 -8.40
C ASN A 202 -11.61 15.60 -8.17
N MET A 203 -12.03 14.51 -7.50
CA MET A 203 -11.20 13.32 -7.33
C MET A 203 -10.82 12.68 -8.68
N VAL A 204 -11.77 12.56 -9.61
CA VAL A 204 -11.53 12.00 -10.95
C VAL A 204 -10.58 12.91 -11.75
N LYS A 205 -10.80 14.23 -11.76
CA LYS A 205 -9.89 15.17 -12.42
C LYS A 205 -8.46 15.08 -11.85
N GLN A 206 -8.33 14.94 -10.53
CA GLN A 206 -7.02 14.79 -9.88
C GLN A 206 -6.36 13.43 -10.14
N MET A 207 -7.15 12.38 -10.36
CA MET A 207 -6.66 11.06 -10.75
C MET A 207 -6.09 11.07 -12.18
N ASP A 208 -6.71 11.81 -13.08
CA ASP A 208 -6.32 11.90 -14.50
C ASP A 208 -5.17 12.89 -14.77
N ALA A 209 -4.82 13.73 -13.79
CA ALA A 209 -3.77 14.75 -13.87
C ALA A 209 -2.36 14.22 -13.55
#